data_AF-A0A919A2P5-F1
#
_entry.id   AF-A0A919A2P5-F1
#
_cell.length_a   1.000
_cell.length_b   1.000
_cell.length_c   1.000
_cell.angle_alpha   90.00
_cell.angle_beta   90.00
_cell.angle_gamma   90.00
#
_symmetry.space_group_name_H-M   'P 1'
#
loop_
_entity.id
_entity.type
_entity.pdbx_description
1 polymer ?
#
loop_
_entity_poly.entity_id
_entity_poly.type
_entity_poly.pdbx_seq_one_letter_code
_entity_poly.pdbx_strand_id
1 'polypeptide(L)'
;MRVAYALLRHEARLLVSLGLWLARRTHGVVPGARAFGYARGQGAMAFGLAFVCVIESVGMSVLLRDLPAVHHVVLVLDVYTVVIVVGLHAASVVRPHVLDADAGVLRIRRAVHADLRIPLDRIASVRRELRTTHPPADGELDLAVGAQTSLTIELAEPVAHTALLGRRRAVRVVRCHADDADALVRAITGARAARPGGV
;
A
#
# COMPACT_ATOMS: atom_id res chain seq x y z
N MET A 1 -23.88 -7.86 -8.70
CA MET A 1 -24.09 -6.90 -7.59
C MET A 1 -22.90 -6.77 -6.62
N ARG A 2 -22.27 -7.85 -6.12
CA ARG A 2 -21.11 -7.76 -5.19
C ARG A 2 -19.88 -7.04 -5.74
N VAL A 3 -19.61 -7.14 -7.05
CA VAL A 3 -18.46 -6.50 -7.71
C VAL A 3 -18.63 -4.98 -7.80
N ALA A 4 -19.80 -4.49 -8.21
CA ALA A 4 -20.12 -3.06 -8.26
C ALA A 4 -20.04 -2.41 -6.87
N TYR A 5 -20.53 -3.08 -5.83
CA TYR A 5 -20.38 -2.60 -4.45
C TYR A 5 -18.93 -2.59 -3.97
N ALA A 6 -18.12 -3.57 -4.38
CA ALA A 6 -16.69 -3.59 -4.08
C ALA A 6 -15.94 -2.45 -4.77
N LEU A 7 -16.30 -2.11 -6.02
CA LEU A 7 -15.77 -0.99 -6.78
C LEU A 7 -16.14 0.35 -6.15
N LEU A 8 -17.43 0.57 -5.85
CA LEU A 8 -17.89 1.79 -5.17
C LEU A 8 -17.24 1.98 -3.80
N ARG A 9 -17.07 0.89 -3.04
CA ARG A 9 -16.36 0.93 -1.75
C ARG A 9 -14.87 1.23 -1.94
N HIS A 10 -14.28 0.75 -3.02
CA HIS A 10 -12.88 1.04 -3.36
C HIS A 10 -12.71 2.52 -3.70
N GLU A 11 -13.57 3.06 -4.57
CA GLU A 11 -13.59 4.47 -4.94
C GLU A 11 -13.85 5.38 -3.74
N ALA A 12 -14.85 5.08 -2.91
CA ALA A 12 -15.12 5.85 -1.70
C ALA A 12 -13.91 5.84 -0.75
N ARG A 13 -13.21 4.71 -0.61
CA ARG A 13 -11.99 4.62 0.21
C ARG A 13 -10.82 5.38 -0.40
N LEU A 14 -10.70 5.42 -1.73
CA LEU A 14 -9.70 6.23 -2.43
C LEU A 14 -9.98 7.72 -2.20
N LEU A 15 -11.22 8.17 -2.40
CA LEU A 15 -11.62 9.57 -2.19
C LEU A 15 -11.45 10.02 -0.74
N VAL A 16 -11.82 9.18 0.24
CA VAL A 16 -11.56 9.48 1.67
C VAL A 16 -10.06 9.55 1.96
N SER A 17 -9.27 8.67 1.35
CA SER A 17 -7.81 8.69 1.54
C SER A 17 -7.16 9.91 0.88
N LEU A 18 -7.67 10.35 -0.27
CA LEU A 18 -7.30 11.59 -0.92
C LEU A 18 -7.64 12.80 -0.02
N GLY A 19 -8.87 12.85 0.52
CA GLY A 19 -9.28 13.90 1.46
C GLY A 19 -8.43 13.94 2.73
N LEU A 20 -8.07 12.79 3.29
CA LEU A 20 -7.17 12.70 4.45
C LEU A 20 -5.76 13.20 4.11
N TRP A 21 -5.25 12.90 2.91
CA TRP A 21 -3.95 13.37 2.45
C TRP A 21 -3.93 14.89 2.25
N LEU A 22 -4.96 15.45 1.62
CA LEU A 22 -5.18 16.89 1.50
C LEU A 22 -5.28 17.57 2.86
N ALA A 23 -5.96 16.94 3.82
CA ALA A 23 -6.05 17.41 5.20
C ALA A 23 -4.77 17.17 6.03
N ARG A 24 -3.72 16.57 5.43
CA ARG A 24 -2.47 16.15 6.09
C ARG A 24 -2.69 15.28 7.34
N ARG A 25 -3.73 14.44 7.34
CA ARG A 25 -4.07 13.51 8.43
C ARG A 25 -3.72 12.07 8.06
N THR A 26 -3.16 11.33 9.01
CA THR A 26 -2.87 9.89 8.89
C THR A 26 -4.02 9.05 9.45
N HIS A 27 -4.24 7.87 8.87
CA HIS A 27 -5.35 7.01 9.26
C HIS A 27 -4.88 5.80 10.07
N GLY A 28 -5.42 5.67 11.29
CA GLY A 28 -5.25 4.48 12.12
C GLY A 28 -3.84 4.31 12.70
N VAL A 29 -3.18 5.43 13.01
CA VAL A 29 -2.02 5.48 13.91
C VAL A 29 -2.58 5.66 15.32
N VAL A 30 -2.43 4.63 16.16
CA VAL A 30 -2.80 4.71 17.58
C VAL A 30 -1.75 5.55 18.31
N PRO A 31 -2.12 6.39 19.30
CA PRO A 31 -1.14 7.10 20.12
C PRO A 31 -0.12 6.11 20.72
N GLY A 32 1.18 6.36 20.53
CA GLY A 32 2.27 5.47 20.98
C GLY A 32 2.82 4.50 19.93
N ALA A 33 2.10 4.25 18.83
CA ALA A 33 2.56 3.36 17.76
C ALA A 33 3.53 4.06 16.80
N ARG A 34 4.56 3.34 16.33
CA ARG A 34 5.55 3.87 15.37
C ARG A 34 5.08 3.61 13.93
N ALA A 35 5.01 4.67 13.14
CA ALA A 35 4.61 4.62 11.74
C ALA A 35 5.83 4.60 10.79
N PHE A 36 5.81 3.72 9.78
CA PHE A 36 6.83 3.59 8.75
C PHE A 36 6.22 3.75 7.37
N GLY A 37 6.68 4.76 6.62
CA GLY A 37 6.28 5.01 5.24
C GLY A 37 6.81 3.96 4.27
N TYR A 38 6.14 3.82 3.13
CA TYR A 38 6.56 2.98 1.98
C TYR A 38 6.20 3.61 0.64
N ALA A 39 5.66 4.84 0.66
CA ALA A 39 5.04 5.45 -0.50
C ALA A 39 5.97 6.44 -1.21
N ARG A 40 7.15 6.71 -0.64
CA ARG A 40 8.04 7.78 -1.11
C ARG A 40 8.60 7.49 -2.51
N GLY A 41 8.86 6.22 -2.84
CA GLY A 41 9.25 5.79 -4.18
C GLY A 41 8.15 5.89 -5.25
N GLN A 42 6.86 5.85 -4.87
CA GLN A 42 5.74 5.87 -5.82
C GLN A 42 5.36 7.28 -6.30
N GLY A 43 5.80 8.32 -5.58
CA GLY A 43 5.44 9.71 -5.91
C GLY A 43 5.92 10.10 -7.31
N ALA A 44 7.18 9.82 -7.64
CA ALA A 44 7.75 10.19 -8.94
C ALA A 44 7.04 9.51 -10.12
N MET A 45 6.68 8.22 -9.99
CA MET A 45 5.90 7.51 -11.02
C MET A 45 4.49 8.10 -11.18
N ALA A 46 3.82 8.43 -10.07
CA ALA A 46 2.50 9.04 -10.09
C ALA A 46 2.52 10.43 -10.76
N PHE A 47 3.53 11.25 -10.43
CA PHE A 47 3.73 12.55 -11.08
C PHE A 47 4.07 12.41 -12.58
N GLY A 48 4.91 11.44 -12.94
CA GLY A 48 5.25 11.15 -14.33
C GLY A 48 4.02 10.74 -15.15
N LEU A 49 3.18 9.86 -14.60
CA LEU A 49 1.94 9.44 -15.25
C LEU A 49 0.96 10.62 -15.40
N ALA A 50 0.76 11.41 -14.35
CA ALA A 50 -0.09 12.60 -14.42
C ALA A 50 0.41 13.60 -15.48
N PHE A 51 1.72 13.78 -15.60
CA PHE A 51 2.32 14.63 -16.63
C PHE A 51 2.07 14.10 -18.04
N VAL A 52 2.25 12.79 -18.27
CA VAL A 52 1.96 12.16 -19.57
C VAL A 52 0.48 12.29 -19.93
N CYS A 53 -0.43 12.08 -18.97
CA CYS A 53 -1.87 12.29 -19.20
C CYS A 53 -2.16 13.73 -19.63
N VAL A 54 -1.50 14.75 -19.07
CA VAL A 54 -1.68 16.15 -19.50
C VAL A 54 -1.22 16.34 -20.95
N ILE A 55 -0.07 15.79 -21.34
CA ILE A 55 0.42 15.86 -22.72
C ILE A 55 -0.57 15.16 -23.68
N GLU A 56 -1.03 13.97 -23.29
CA GLU A 56 -2.03 13.21 -24.03
C GLU A 56 -3.33 14.02 -24.21
N SER A 57 -3.87 14.60 -23.14
CA SER A 57 -5.07 15.45 -23.20
C SER A 57 -4.89 16.61 -24.18
N VAL A 58 -3.73 17.27 -24.20
CA VAL A 58 -3.43 18.36 -25.14
C VAL A 58 -3.40 17.83 -26.58
N GLY A 59 -2.73 16.70 -26.83
CA GLY A 59 -2.69 16.07 -28.15
C GLY A 59 -4.09 15.67 -28.64
N MET A 60 -4.89 15.08 -27.76
CA MET A 60 -6.28 14.70 -28.05
C MET A 60 -7.17 15.91 -28.27
N SER A 61 -6.92 17.04 -27.60
CA SER A 61 -7.61 18.31 -27.85
C SER A 61 -7.38 18.82 -29.27
N VAL A 62 -6.15 18.71 -29.77
CA VAL A 62 -5.82 19.12 -31.15
C VAL A 62 -6.42 18.15 -32.16
N LEU A 63 -6.33 16.84 -31.91
CA LEU A 63 -6.83 15.80 -32.80
C LEU A 63 -8.37 15.81 -32.91
N LEU A 64 -9.06 16.07 -31.80
CA LEU A 64 -10.52 16.01 -31.70
C LEU A 64 -11.19 17.38 -31.79
N ARG A 65 -10.49 18.41 -32.27
CA ARG A 65 -11.00 19.79 -32.37
C ARG A 65 -12.34 19.90 -33.12
N ASP A 66 -12.55 19.02 -34.11
CA ASP A 66 -13.74 18.99 -34.97
C ASP A 66 -14.85 18.07 -34.42
N LEU A 67 -14.59 17.40 -33.29
CA LEU A 67 -15.49 16.43 -32.63
C LEU A 67 -15.62 16.76 -31.13
N PRO A 68 -16.33 17.84 -30.77
CA PRO A 68 -16.36 18.36 -29.40
C PRO A 68 -16.91 17.35 -28.37
N ALA A 69 -17.89 16.54 -28.76
CA ALA A 69 -18.44 15.50 -27.88
C ALA A 69 -17.39 14.44 -27.51
N VAL A 70 -16.58 13.99 -28.47
CA VAL A 70 -15.53 12.99 -28.23
C VAL A 70 -14.41 13.60 -27.40
N HIS A 71 -14.04 14.85 -27.68
CA HIS A 71 -13.06 15.59 -26.88
C HIS A 71 -13.45 15.66 -25.41
N HIS A 72 -14.71 15.99 -25.09
CA HIS A 72 -15.18 16.04 -23.70
C HIS A 72 -15.12 14.68 -23.01
N VAL A 73 -15.47 13.58 -23.69
CA VAL A 73 -15.39 12.24 -23.11
C VAL A 73 -13.95 11.88 -22.77
N VAL A 74 -13.00 12.11 -23.69
CA VAL A 74 -11.58 11.83 -23.47
C VAL A 74 -11.03 12.67 -22.32
N LEU A 75 -11.36 13.97 -22.28
CA LEU A 75 -10.94 14.85 -21.20
C LEU A 75 -11.44 14.36 -19.82
N VAL A 76 -12.70 13.90 -19.73
CA VAL A 76 -13.24 13.34 -18.50
C VAL A 76 -12.50 12.06 -18.10
N LEU A 77 -12.19 11.18 -19.04
CA LEU A 77 -11.43 9.95 -18.77
C LEU A 77 -10.00 10.23 -18.30
N ASP A 78 -9.33 11.21 -18.89
CA ASP A 78 -7.98 11.61 -18.50
C ASP A 78 -7.96 12.18 -17.08
N VAL A 79 -8.86 13.12 -16.78
CA VAL A 79 -9.00 13.71 -15.44
C VAL A 79 -9.34 12.62 -14.42
N TYR A 80 -10.25 11.70 -14.76
CA TYR A 80 -10.60 10.59 -13.89
C TYR A 80 -9.42 9.67 -13.60
N THR A 81 -8.60 9.38 -14.62
CA THR A 81 -7.38 8.59 -14.49
C THR A 81 -6.38 9.26 -13.55
N VAL A 82 -6.15 10.57 -13.71
CA VAL A 82 -5.28 11.34 -12.81
C VAL A 82 -5.80 11.29 -11.37
N VAL A 83 -7.10 11.46 -11.15
CA VAL A 83 -7.71 11.39 -9.81
C VAL A 83 -7.51 10.02 -9.17
N ILE A 84 -7.69 8.93 -9.92
CA ILE A 84 -7.44 7.57 -9.43
C ILE A 84 -5.98 7.39 -9.03
N VAL A 85 -5.05 7.79 -9.90
CA VAL A 85 -3.60 7.63 -9.68
C VAL A 85 -3.16 8.39 -8.43
N VAL A 86 -3.58 9.65 -8.30
CA VAL A 86 -3.29 10.49 -7.13
C VAL A 86 -3.97 9.94 -5.87
N GLY A 87 -5.21 9.48 -5.97
CA GLY A 87 -5.94 8.85 -4.87
C GLY A 87 -5.25 7.59 -4.35
N LEU A 88 -4.67 6.77 -5.24
CA LEU A 88 -3.91 5.57 -4.86
C LEU A 88 -2.59 5.92 -4.18
N HIS A 89 -1.90 6.96 -4.66
CA HIS A 89 -0.71 7.49 -4.01
C HIS A 89 -1.04 8.03 -2.61
N ALA A 90 -2.08 8.86 -2.50
CA ALA A 90 -2.58 9.40 -1.24
C ALA A 90 -2.95 8.29 -0.24
N ALA A 91 -3.65 7.26 -0.70
CA ALA A 91 -3.99 6.09 0.13
C ALA A 91 -2.76 5.32 0.63
N SER A 92 -1.68 5.29 -0.16
CA SER A 92 -0.41 4.71 0.25
C SER A 92 0.30 5.56 1.32
N VAL A 93 0.22 6.89 1.21
CA VAL A 93 0.83 7.83 2.16
C VAL A 93 0.10 7.88 3.50
N VAL A 94 -1.24 7.95 3.49
CA VAL A 94 -2.04 8.12 4.72
C VAL A 94 -2.17 6.84 5.56
N ARG A 95 -1.77 5.69 5.00
CA ARG A 95 -1.86 4.36 5.66
C ARG A 95 -0.46 3.73 5.75
N PRO A 96 0.44 4.26 6.58
CA PRO A 96 1.78 3.69 6.77
C PRO A 96 1.71 2.30 7.42
N HIS A 97 2.83 1.58 7.40
CA HIS A 97 3.03 0.42 8.25
C HIS A 97 3.06 0.89 9.71
N VAL A 98 2.37 0.20 10.60
CA VAL A 98 2.27 0.61 12.01
C VAL A 98 2.80 -0.52 12.88
N LEU A 99 3.83 -0.23 13.66
CA LEU A 99 4.31 -1.10 14.71
C LEU A 99 3.74 -0.60 16.04
N ASP A 100 2.87 -1.41 16.63
CA ASP A 100 2.35 -1.20 17.97
C ASP A 100 3.17 -2.07 18.93
N ALA A 101 4.13 -1.43 19.61
CA ALA A 101 5.03 -2.12 20.53
C ALA A 101 4.30 -2.58 21.80
N ASP A 102 3.34 -1.79 22.29
CA ASP A 102 2.59 -2.07 23.51
C ASP A 102 1.66 -3.27 23.29
N ALA A 103 0.87 -3.24 22.22
CA ALA A 103 0.00 -4.37 21.85
C ALA A 103 0.78 -5.56 21.26
N GLY A 104 2.01 -5.35 20.79
CA GLY A 104 2.83 -6.40 20.20
C GLY A 104 2.38 -6.85 18.84
N VAL A 105 1.85 -5.92 18.06
CA VAL A 105 1.29 -6.22 16.74
C VAL A 105 1.97 -5.33 15.70
N LEU A 106 2.54 -5.98 14.70
CA LEU A 106 2.98 -5.35 13.47
C LEU A 106 1.83 -5.35 12.47
N ARG A 107 1.37 -4.16 12.09
CA ARG A 107 0.33 -3.97 11.07
C ARG A 107 0.95 -3.56 9.75
N ILE A 108 0.93 -4.48 8.81
CA ILE A 108 1.43 -4.29 7.46
C ILE A 108 0.25 -3.93 6.56
N ARG A 109 0.30 -2.75 5.95
CA ARG A 109 -0.79 -2.21 5.14
C ARG A 109 -0.28 -1.85 3.76
N ARG A 110 -1.04 -2.21 2.71
CA ARG A 110 -0.82 -1.74 1.34
C ARG A 110 -2.08 -1.01 0.86
N ALA A 111 -2.05 0.32 0.97
CA ALA A 111 -3.13 1.24 0.61
C ALA A 111 -4.51 0.71 1.03
N VAL A 112 -5.39 0.47 0.06
CA VAL A 112 -6.74 -0.10 0.28
C VAL A 112 -6.75 -1.63 0.10
N HIS A 113 -5.65 -2.22 -0.38
CA HIS A 113 -5.58 -3.60 -0.90
C HIS A 113 -5.25 -4.67 0.13
N ALA A 114 -4.48 -4.36 1.16
CA ALA A 114 -4.12 -5.30 2.21
C ALA A 114 -4.03 -4.63 3.59
N ASP A 115 -4.59 -5.28 4.62
CA ASP A 115 -4.35 -4.99 6.04
C ASP A 115 -4.05 -6.32 6.72
N LEU A 116 -2.77 -6.56 7.00
CA LEU A 116 -2.29 -7.76 7.68
C LEU A 116 -1.84 -7.37 9.09
N ARG A 117 -2.38 -8.09 10.09
CA ARG A 117 -1.95 -7.96 11.48
C ARG A 117 -1.09 -9.18 11.82
N ILE A 118 0.16 -8.94 12.20
CA ILE A 118 1.13 -9.97 12.56
C ILE A 118 1.51 -9.76 14.03
N PRO A 119 1.14 -10.69 14.93
CA PRO A 119 1.65 -10.68 16.30
C PRO A 119 3.18 -10.89 16.32
N LEU A 120 3.90 -10.12 17.14
CA LEU A 120 5.37 -10.14 17.17
C LEU A 120 5.96 -11.48 17.63
N ASP A 121 5.22 -12.26 18.41
CA ASP A 121 5.52 -13.63 18.83
C ASP A 121 5.52 -14.62 17.67
N ARG A 122 4.76 -14.34 16.62
CA ARG A 122 4.69 -15.20 15.42
C ARG A 122 5.80 -14.92 14.43
N ILE A 123 6.64 -13.92 14.66
CA ILE A 123 7.74 -13.58 13.76
C ILE A 123 8.93 -14.48 14.09
N ALA A 124 9.33 -15.35 13.17
CA ALA A 124 10.54 -16.14 13.30
C ALA A 124 11.76 -15.26 13.03
N SER A 125 11.82 -14.68 11.84
CA SER A 125 12.95 -13.87 11.38
C SER A 125 12.48 -12.62 10.63
N VAL A 126 13.27 -11.55 10.71
CA VAL A 126 13.10 -10.34 9.89
C VAL A 126 14.45 -10.00 9.30
N ARG A 127 14.52 -9.90 7.98
CA ARG A 127 15.74 -9.53 7.27
C ARG A 127 15.48 -8.48 6.22
N ARG A 128 16.49 -7.64 6.00
CA ARG A 128 16.53 -6.75 4.83
C ARG A 128 16.94 -7.58 3.62
N GLU A 129 16.11 -7.54 2.59
CA GLU A 129 16.33 -8.26 1.34
C GLU A 129 15.67 -7.47 0.21
N LEU A 130 16.48 -6.81 -0.62
CA LEU A 130 15.98 -6.11 -1.80
C LEU A 130 15.73 -7.12 -2.91
N ARG A 131 14.47 -7.26 -3.34
CA ARG A 131 14.07 -8.13 -4.45
C ARG A 131 13.20 -7.40 -5.45
N THR A 132 13.45 -7.63 -6.73
CA THR A 132 12.75 -7.02 -7.86
C THR A 132 11.88 -8.00 -8.65
N THR A 133 12.01 -9.30 -8.38
CA THR A 133 11.33 -10.37 -9.14
C THR A 133 10.64 -11.32 -8.17
N HIS A 134 9.31 -11.40 -8.29
CA HIS A 134 8.44 -12.17 -7.40
C HIS A 134 7.62 -13.16 -8.24
N PRO A 135 8.13 -14.36 -8.55
CA PRO A 135 7.22 -15.43 -8.97
C PRO A 135 6.26 -15.69 -7.81
N PRO A 136 4.93 -15.58 -8.00
CA PRO A 136 3.98 -15.82 -6.92
C PRO A 136 4.12 -17.25 -6.43
N ALA A 137 4.52 -17.43 -5.17
CA ALA A 137 4.59 -18.74 -4.54
C ALA A 137 3.42 -18.96 -3.57
N ASP A 138 3.08 -20.23 -3.35
CA ASP A 138 2.06 -20.59 -2.37
C ASP A 138 2.53 -20.36 -0.93
N GLY A 139 1.73 -19.62 -0.16
CA GLY A 139 2.06 -19.23 1.21
C GLY A 139 2.93 -17.97 1.35
N GLU A 140 3.31 -17.32 0.24
CA GLU A 140 4.02 -16.04 0.25
C GLU A 140 3.06 -14.87 -0.02
N LEU A 141 3.27 -13.74 0.66
CA LEU A 141 2.58 -12.48 0.42
C LEU A 141 3.60 -11.40 0.06
N ASP A 142 3.65 -11.05 -1.23
CA ASP A 142 4.51 -9.97 -1.73
C ASP A 142 3.72 -8.66 -1.82
N LEU A 143 4.13 -7.69 -1.01
CA LEU A 143 3.64 -6.32 -1.00
C LEU A 143 4.68 -5.41 -1.65
N ALA A 144 4.88 -5.64 -2.95
CA ALA A 144 5.84 -4.88 -3.74
C ALA A 144 5.35 -3.45 -4.03
N VAL A 145 6.31 -2.53 -4.06
CA VAL A 145 6.16 -1.13 -4.45
C VAL A 145 7.13 -0.87 -5.60
N GLY A 146 6.62 -0.43 -6.76
CA GLY A 146 7.47 -0.25 -7.95
C GLY A 146 8.18 -1.54 -8.39
N ALA A 147 7.52 -2.69 -8.25
CA ALA A 147 8.09 -4.03 -8.44
C ALA A 147 9.23 -4.40 -7.46
N GLN A 148 9.40 -3.67 -6.36
CA GLN A 148 10.44 -3.92 -5.36
C GLN A 148 9.88 -4.24 -3.98
N THR A 149 10.51 -5.16 -3.26
CA THR A 149 10.36 -5.37 -1.81
C THR A 149 11.71 -5.16 -1.15
N SER A 150 11.76 -4.50 0.02
CA SER A 150 13.01 -4.23 0.73
C SER A 150 13.23 -5.11 1.97
N LEU A 151 12.20 -5.84 2.39
CA LEU A 151 12.18 -6.62 3.63
C LEU A 151 11.48 -7.96 3.42
N THR A 152 12.01 -9.00 4.07
CA THR A 152 11.40 -10.32 4.19
C THR A 152 11.15 -10.62 5.67
N ILE A 153 9.91 -10.98 6.00
CA ILE A 153 9.46 -11.39 7.33
C ILE A 153 9.01 -12.85 7.22
N GLU A 154 9.68 -13.72 7.97
CA GLU A 154 9.30 -15.13 8.07
C GLU A 154 8.52 -15.34 9.36
N LEU A 155 7.38 -16.01 9.25
CA LEU A 155 6.48 -16.30 10.37
C LEU A 155 6.69 -17.73 10.84
N ALA A 156 6.80 -17.92 12.16
CA ALA A 156 6.90 -19.22 12.79
C ALA A 156 5.62 -20.04 12.57
N GLU A 157 4.47 -19.38 12.58
CA GLU A 157 3.17 -19.99 12.28
C GLU A 157 2.44 -19.23 11.17
N PRO A 158 1.63 -19.92 10.34
CA PRO A 158 0.86 -19.26 9.29
C PRO A 158 -0.15 -18.27 9.87
N VAL A 159 -0.11 -17.03 9.39
CA VAL A 159 -1.08 -15.99 9.76
C VAL A 159 -2.14 -15.87 8.67
N ALA A 160 -3.41 -15.81 9.07
CA ALA A 160 -4.53 -15.65 8.15
C ALA A 160 -4.57 -14.21 7.61
N HIS A 161 -4.39 -14.08 6.30
CA HIS A 161 -4.59 -12.85 5.55
C HIS A 161 -5.92 -12.89 4.80
N THR A 162 -6.76 -11.87 4.96
CA THR A 162 -7.94 -11.66 4.11
C THR A 162 -7.58 -10.73 2.95
N ALA A 163 -7.52 -11.26 1.73
CA ALA A 163 -7.34 -10.44 0.53
C ALA A 163 -8.54 -9.52 0.29
N LEU A 164 -8.36 -8.49 -0.54
CA LEU A 164 -9.40 -7.53 -0.92
C LEU A 164 -10.71 -8.19 -1.40
N LEU A 165 -10.61 -9.35 -2.04
CA LEU A 165 -11.73 -10.16 -2.54
C LEU A 165 -12.33 -11.14 -1.50
N GLY A 166 -12.00 -11.00 -0.21
CA GLY A 166 -12.52 -11.85 0.86
C GLY A 166 -11.90 -13.25 0.96
N ARG A 167 -10.95 -13.58 0.08
CA ARG A 167 -10.19 -14.85 0.14
C ARG A 167 -9.26 -14.84 1.36
N ARG A 168 -9.45 -15.80 2.26
CA ARG A 168 -8.51 -16.08 3.36
C ARG A 168 -7.36 -16.91 2.81
N ARG A 169 -6.13 -16.45 2.99
CA ARG A 169 -4.90 -17.18 2.67
C ARG A 169 -4.04 -17.25 3.92
N ALA A 170 -3.54 -18.44 4.24
CA ALA A 170 -2.53 -18.60 5.27
C ALA A 170 -1.17 -18.19 4.68
N VAL A 171 -0.47 -17.27 5.33
CA VAL A 171 0.80 -16.73 4.86
C VAL A 171 1.89 -17.08 5.86
N ARG A 172 3.02 -17.59 5.38
CA ARG A 172 4.22 -17.89 6.18
C ARG A 172 5.36 -16.92 5.91
N VAL A 173 5.43 -16.35 4.71
CA VAL A 173 6.45 -15.37 4.34
C VAL A 173 5.76 -14.11 3.86
N VAL A 174 6.10 -12.98 4.47
CA VAL A 174 5.61 -11.66 4.08
C VAL A 174 6.78 -10.84 3.58
N ARG A 175 6.76 -10.48 2.30
CA ARG A 175 7.73 -9.54 1.74
C ARG A 175 7.07 -8.19 1.58
N CYS A 176 7.70 -7.13 2.06
CA CYS A 176 7.14 -5.79 1.98
C CYS A 176 8.21 -4.75 1.65
N HIS A 177 7.76 -3.59 1.21
CA HIS A 177 8.61 -2.43 1.03
C HIS A 177 8.38 -1.44 2.18
N ALA A 178 9.47 -0.93 2.74
CA ALA A 178 9.49 0.22 3.63
C ALA A 178 10.54 1.21 3.15
N ASP A 179 10.24 2.51 3.29
CA ASP A 179 11.12 3.60 2.88
C ASP A 179 12.44 3.57 3.70
N ASP A 180 12.36 3.20 4.99
CA ASP A 180 13.52 2.93 5.87
C ASP A 180 13.43 1.49 6.41
N ALA A 181 13.95 0.56 5.61
CA ALA A 181 13.96 -0.86 5.95
C ALA A 181 14.76 -1.16 7.23
N ASP A 182 15.89 -0.47 7.42
CA ASP A 182 16.76 -0.72 8.57
C ASP A 182 16.13 -0.24 9.88
N ALA A 183 15.47 0.93 9.87
CA ALA A 183 14.75 1.42 11.03
C ALA A 183 13.57 0.51 11.40
N LEU A 184 12.88 -0.05 10.41
CA LEU A 184 11.79 -0.99 10.65
C LEU A 184 12.31 -2.31 11.25
N VAL A 185 13.38 -2.89 10.71
CA VAL A 185 14.01 -4.10 11.28
C VAL A 185 14.47 -3.85 12.72
N ARG A 186 15.20 -2.74 12.97
CA ARG A 186 15.64 -2.39 14.32
C ARG A 186 14.48 -2.23 15.30
N ALA A 187 13.40 -1.58 14.87
CA ALA A 187 12.23 -1.39 15.71
C ALA A 187 11.52 -2.70 16.03
N ILE A 188 11.38 -3.61 15.06
CA ILE A 188 10.79 -4.94 15.29
C ILE A 188 11.67 -5.76 16.23
N THR A 189 12.97 -5.84 15.96
CA THR A 189 13.91 -6.60 16.80
C THR A 189 13.95 -6.05 18.22
N GLY A 190 13.97 -4.71 18.38
CA GLY A 190 13.91 -4.06 19.69
C GLY A 190 12.61 -4.37 20.44
N ALA A 191 11.45 -4.29 19.75
CA ALA A 191 10.15 -4.61 20.35
C ALA A 191 10.00 -6.09 20.70
N ARG A 192 10.67 -7.00 19.97
CA ARG A 192 10.74 -8.43 20.31
C ARG A 192 11.64 -8.69 21.51
N ALA A 193 12.79 -8.03 21.59
CA ALA A 193 13.74 -8.19 22.70
C ALA A 193 13.23 -7.58 24.01
N ALA A 194 12.48 -6.47 23.94
CA ALA A 194 11.85 -5.83 25.09
C ALA A 194 10.66 -6.61 25.66
N ARG A 195 10.19 -7.66 24.96
CA ARG A 195 9.18 -8.57 25.50
C ARG A 195 9.85 -9.66 26.35
N PRO A 196 9.51 -9.77 27.65
CA PRO A 196 9.86 -10.96 28.40
C PRO A 196 9.22 -12.18 27.72
N GLY A 197 10.04 -13.22 27.51
CA GLY A 197 9.82 -14.27 26.52
C GLY A 197 8.49 -15.01 26.55
N GLY A 198 8.03 -15.41 25.37
CA GLY A 198 7.18 -16.59 25.24
C GLY A 198 8.09 -17.82 25.26
N VAL A 199 8.17 -18.48 26.42
CA VAL A 199 8.49 -19.90 26.52
C VAL A 199 7.36 -20.70 25.89
#